data_AF-A0A7V8V419-F1
#
_entry.id   AF-A0A7V8V419-F1
#
_cell.length_a   1.000
_cell.length_b   1.000
_cell.length_c   1.000
_cell.angle_alpha   90.00
_cell.angle_beta   90.00
_cell.angle_gamma   90.00
#
_symmetry.space_group_name_H-M   'P 1'
#
loop_
_entity.id
_entity.type
_entity.pdbx_description
1 polymer ?
#
loop_
_entity_poly.entity_id
_entity_poly.type
_entity_poly.pdbx_seq_one_letter_code
_entity_poly.pdbx_strand_id
1 'polypeptide(L)'
;MANSIKSTALVCAVLIAFGVIYESSLRKIADGGKEWLRRHSSVFCEPGYRLHSEHCWHCDNGETYFVYIFETPPVHRGLSPGVQILLEDSHHEQLDRFNVNSEHKLLNTALLQSVTPNRLELVFRVDKPTPDLYCYYWKVEGRRLIRADFIGFGRNS
;
A
#
# COMPACT_ATOMS: atom_id res chain seq x y z
N MET A 1 48.07 -13.39 33.72
CA MET A 1 47.17 -14.08 32.77
C MET A 1 45.75 -13.47 32.70
N ALA A 2 45.24 -12.79 33.75
CA ALA A 2 43.89 -12.20 33.73
C ALA A 2 43.67 -11.04 32.73
N ASN A 3 44.72 -10.28 32.38
CA ASN A 3 44.60 -9.12 31.48
C ASN A 3 44.44 -9.51 30.00
N SER A 4 44.97 -10.67 29.57
CA SER A 4 44.81 -11.10 28.17
C SER A 4 43.41 -11.64 27.89
N ILE A 5 42.77 -12.27 28.89
CA ILE A 5 41.40 -12.81 28.79
C ILE A 5 40.36 -11.69 28.65
N LYS A 6 40.54 -10.58 29.37
CA LYS A 6 39.68 -9.38 29.21
C LYS A 6 39.84 -8.75 27.83
N SER A 7 41.05 -8.76 27.28
CA SER A 7 41.32 -8.23 25.93
C SER A 7 40.71 -9.11 24.84
N THR A 8 40.80 -10.44 24.94
CA THR A 8 40.16 -11.35 23.96
C THR A 8 38.64 -11.30 24.05
N ALA A 9 38.07 -11.19 25.26
CA ALA A 9 36.63 -11.01 25.43
C ALA A 9 36.12 -9.71 24.78
N LEU A 10 36.87 -8.61 24.91
CA LEU A 10 36.55 -7.34 24.26
C LEU A 10 36.60 -7.47 22.73
N VAL A 11 37.64 -8.10 22.19
CA VAL A 11 37.77 -8.33 20.73
C VAL A 11 36.61 -9.18 20.21
N CYS A 12 36.23 -10.26 20.92
CA CYS A 12 35.08 -11.07 20.56
C CYS A 12 33.76 -10.27 20.62
N ALA A 13 33.56 -9.45 21.65
CA ALA A 13 32.38 -8.60 21.77
C ALA A 13 32.27 -7.58 20.63
N VAL A 14 33.39 -6.98 20.22
CA VAL A 14 33.46 -6.08 19.07
C VAL A 14 33.14 -6.84 17.78
N LEU A 15 33.74 -8.01 17.54
CA LEU A 15 33.46 -8.82 16.35
C LEU A 15 32.00 -9.27 16.27
N ILE A 16 31.39 -9.64 17.40
CA ILE A 16 29.97 -10.00 17.46
C ILE A 16 29.10 -8.77 17.17
N ALA A 17 29.38 -7.62 17.79
CA ALA A 17 28.62 -6.40 17.55
C ALA A 17 28.71 -5.94 16.08
N PHE A 18 29.91 -5.97 15.50
CA PHE A 18 30.10 -5.70 14.08
C PHE A 18 29.39 -6.73 13.20
N GLY A 19 29.46 -8.02 13.54
CA GLY A 19 28.75 -9.08 12.84
C GLY A 19 27.24 -8.86 12.84
N VAL A 20 26.64 -8.56 13.99
CA VAL A 20 25.20 -8.32 14.14
C VAL A 20 24.76 -7.05 13.40
N ILE A 21 25.52 -5.95 13.51
CA ILE A 21 25.21 -4.69 12.81
C ILE A 21 25.32 -4.90 11.30
N TYR A 22 26.37 -5.58 10.85
CA TYR A 22 26.60 -5.84 9.43
C TYR A 22 25.53 -6.77 8.85
N GLU A 23 25.15 -7.82 9.57
CA GLU A 23 24.07 -8.73 9.18
C GLU A 23 22.73 -7.98 9.10
N SER A 24 22.41 -7.14 10.08
CA SER A 24 21.19 -6.33 10.06
C SER A 24 21.15 -5.36 8.87
N SER A 25 22.31 -4.80 8.50
CA SER A 25 22.43 -3.88 7.37
C SER A 25 22.29 -4.61 6.04
N LEU A 26 22.92 -5.78 5.89
CA LEU A 26 22.78 -6.62 4.72
C LEU A 26 21.35 -7.13 4.54
N ARG A 27 20.66 -7.52 5.62
CA ARG A 27 19.24 -7.89 5.57
C ARG A 27 18.39 -6.75 5.05
N LYS A 28 18.56 -5.52 5.59
CA LYS A 28 17.83 -4.34 5.10
C LYS A 28 18.07 -4.07 3.61
N ILE A 29 19.32 -4.20 3.14
CA ILE A 29 19.65 -4.02 1.72
C ILE A 29 19.02 -5.13 0.87
N ALA A 30 19.08 -6.38 1.32
CA ALA A 30 18.48 -7.51 0.63
C ALA A 30 16.95 -7.39 0.57
N ASP A 31 16.31 -6.99 1.65
CA ASP A 31 14.86 -6.79 1.72
C ASP A 31 14.42 -5.61 0.85
N GLY A 32 15.18 -4.50 0.86
CA GLY A 32 14.96 -3.39 -0.07
C GLY A 32 15.16 -3.78 -1.54
N GLY A 33 16.16 -4.64 -1.83
CA GLY A 33 16.40 -5.16 -3.17
C GLY A 33 15.28 -6.10 -3.65
N LYS A 34 14.78 -6.97 -2.77
CA LYS A 34 13.62 -7.83 -3.07
C LYS A 34 12.37 -7.01 -3.36
N GLU A 35 12.11 -5.98 -2.55
CA GLU A 35 10.98 -5.09 -2.73
C GLU A 35 11.08 -4.30 -4.04
N TRP A 36 12.29 -3.81 -4.37
CA TRP A 36 12.55 -3.15 -5.65
C TRP A 36 12.30 -4.08 -6.85
N LEU A 37 12.82 -5.31 -6.81
CA LEU A 37 12.59 -6.32 -7.85
C LEU A 37 11.10 -6.66 -7.99
N ARG A 38 10.39 -6.79 -6.86
CA ARG A 38 8.96 -7.08 -6.82
C ARG A 38 8.15 -5.99 -7.51
N ARG A 39 8.44 -4.71 -7.21
CA ARG A 39 7.77 -3.56 -7.84
C ARG A 39 7.98 -3.48 -9.36
N HIS A 40 9.08 -4.06 -9.86
CA HIS A 40 9.37 -4.17 -11.28
C HIS A 40 8.82 -5.43 -11.95
N SER A 41 8.22 -6.35 -11.20
CA SER A 41 7.55 -7.51 -11.76
C SER A 41 6.19 -7.13 -12.38
N SER A 42 5.83 -7.78 -13.49
CA SER A 42 4.51 -7.62 -14.12
C SER A 42 3.35 -8.15 -13.26
N VAL A 43 3.66 -8.86 -12.18
CA VAL A 43 2.69 -9.37 -11.20
C VAL A 43 2.25 -8.25 -10.25
N PHE A 44 3.14 -7.31 -9.92
CA PHE A 44 2.82 -6.20 -9.04
C PHE A 44 1.91 -5.17 -9.74
N CYS A 45 2.37 -4.67 -10.91
CA CYS A 45 1.63 -3.73 -11.74
C CYS A 45 1.26 -4.39 -13.06
N GLU A 46 -0.04 -4.53 -13.34
CA GLU A 46 -0.49 -5.07 -14.62
C GLU A 46 -0.04 -4.18 -15.80
N PRO A 47 0.26 -4.78 -16.98
CA PRO A 47 0.61 -4.02 -18.16
C PRO A 47 -0.45 -2.97 -18.50
N GLY A 48 -0.01 -1.74 -18.76
CA GLY A 48 -0.93 -0.63 -19.06
C GLY A 48 -1.42 0.13 -17.83
N TYR A 49 -1.08 -0.29 -16.62
CA TYR A 49 -1.30 0.48 -15.40
C TYR A 49 -0.02 1.17 -14.92
N ARG A 50 -0.19 2.22 -14.11
CA ARG A 50 0.91 2.90 -13.41
C ARG A 50 0.54 3.09 -11.94
N LEU A 51 1.50 2.90 -11.04
CA LEU A 51 1.29 3.16 -9.62
C LEU A 51 0.95 4.65 -9.42
N HIS A 52 -0.23 4.90 -8.88
CA HIS A 52 -0.73 6.23 -8.52
C HIS A 52 -0.39 6.55 -7.06
N SER A 53 -0.63 5.60 -6.15
CA SER A 53 -0.38 5.77 -4.73
C SER A 53 -0.26 4.44 -3.99
N GLU A 54 0.34 4.51 -2.80
CA GLU A 54 0.57 3.42 -1.87
C GLU A 54 0.11 3.88 -0.48
N HIS A 55 -0.66 3.04 0.22
CA HIS A 55 -1.15 3.31 1.56
C HIS A 55 -0.82 2.14 2.48
N CYS A 56 -0.36 2.46 3.69
CA CYS A 56 -0.23 1.50 4.78
C CYS A 56 -1.50 1.59 5.65
N TRP A 57 -2.26 0.51 5.69
CA TRP A 57 -3.55 0.43 6.35
C TRP A 57 -3.44 -0.40 7.62
N HIS A 58 -3.43 0.29 8.76
CA HIS A 58 -3.51 -0.34 10.07
C HIS A 58 -4.98 -0.54 10.46
N CYS A 59 -5.36 -1.78 10.72
CA CYS A 59 -6.69 -2.14 11.19
C CYS A 59 -6.73 -2.18 12.72
N ASP A 60 -7.92 -1.95 13.29
CA ASP A 60 -8.11 -1.93 14.75
C ASP A 60 -7.82 -3.29 15.42
N ASN A 61 -7.85 -4.38 14.64
CA ASN A 61 -7.48 -5.73 15.08
C ASN A 61 -5.96 -5.97 15.13
N GLY A 62 -5.14 -4.96 14.85
CA GLY A 62 -3.68 -5.03 14.85
C GLY A 62 -3.07 -5.54 13.54
N GLU A 63 -3.90 -5.91 12.56
CA GLU A 63 -3.42 -6.29 11.23
C GLU A 63 -2.98 -5.05 10.45
N THR A 64 -1.96 -5.24 9.61
CA THR A 64 -1.48 -4.20 8.68
C THR A 64 -1.57 -4.72 7.26
N TYR A 65 -2.15 -3.90 6.41
CA TYR A 65 -2.33 -4.17 5.00
C TYR A 65 -1.64 -3.10 4.15
N PHE A 66 -1.07 -3.48 3.02
CA PHE A 66 -0.58 -2.54 2.02
C PHE A 66 -1.60 -2.43 0.90
N VAL A 67 -1.98 -1.21 0.55
CA VAL A 67 -2.90 -0.93 -0.54
C VAL A 67 -2.19 -0.13 -1.62
N TYR A 68 -2.13 -0.72 -2.81
CA TYR A 68 -1.56 -0.08 -3.99
C TYR A 68 -2.67 0.26 -4.96
N ILE A 69 -2.66 1.50 -5.45
CA ILE A 69 -3.66 2.01 -6.37
C ILE A 69 -2.94 2.32 -7.67
N PHE A 70 -3.40 1.69 -8.73
CA PHE A 70 -2.86 1.86 -10.07
C PHE A 70 -3.90 2.52 -10.96
N GLU A 71 -3.45 3.37 -11.87
CA GLU A 71 -4.30 4.08 -12.83
C GLU A 71 -3.85 3.80 -14.26
N THR A 72 -4.80 3.62 -15.17
CA THR A 72 -4.48 3.53 -16.60
C THR A 72 -4.15 4.91 -17.17
N PRO A 73 -3.21 5.01 -18.13
CA PRO A 73 -2.94 6.25 -18.85
C PRO A 73 -4.21 6.79 -19.52
N PRO A 74 -4.31 8.12 -19.71
CA PRO A 74 -5.49 8.74 -20.35
C PRO A 74 -5.88 8.13 -21.69
N VAL A 75 -4.90 7.62 -22.46
CA VAL A 75 -5.09 6.98 -23.78
C VAL A 75 -5.90 5.68 -23.70
N HIS A 76 -5.94 5.02 -22.54
CA HIS A 76 -6.64 3.75 -22.33
C HIS A 76 -7.94 3.89 -21.52
N ARG A 77 -8.30 5.12 -21.12
CA ARG A 77 -9.55 5.37 -20.38
C ARG A 77 -10.76 5.12 -21.27
N GLY A 78 -11.68 4.28 -20.81
CA GLY A 78 -12.88 3.86 -21.55
C GLY A 78 -12.76 2.50 -22.25
N LEU A 79 -11.55 1.93 -22.37
CA LEU A 79 -11.33 0.56 -22.90
C LEU A 79 -10.93 -0.44 -21.80
N SER A 80 -10.42 0.08 -20.67
CA SER A 80 -10.02 -0.70 -19.52
C SER A 80 -10.55 -0.04 -18.25
N PRO A 81 -10.66 -0.79 -17.13
CA PRO A 81 -10.96 -0.21 -15.84
C PRO A 81 -9.99 0.94 -15.55
N GLY A 82 -10.50 2.14 -15.30
CA GLY A 82 -9.65 3.32 -15.11
C GLY A 82 -8.65 3.16 -13.96
N VAL A 83 -9.00 2.36 -12.95
CA VAL A 83 -8.21 2.14 -11.73
C VAL A 83 -8.18 0.66 -11.35
N GLN A 84 -7.04 0.18 -10.86
CA GLN A 84 -6.88 -1.13 -10.24
C GLN A 84 -6.37 -0.95 -8.80
N ILE A 85 -6.87 -1.79 -7.89
CA ILE A 85 -6.47 -1.77 -6.48
C ILE A 85 -5.94 -3.15 -6.11
N LEU A 86 -4.77 -3.17 -5.49
CA LEU A 86 -4.10 -4.36 -4.96
C LEU A 86 -4.04 -4.25 -3.43
N LEU A 87 -4.57 -5.25 -2.75
CA LEU A 87 -4.47 -5.43 -1.30
C LEU A 87 -3.46 -6.54 -1.00
N GLU A 88 -2.48 -6.21 -0.17
CA GLU A 88 -1.50 -7.16 0.36
C GLU A 88 -1.53 -7.19 1.89
N ASP A 89 -1.13 -8.31 2.49
CA ASP A 89 -0.86 -8.38 3.92
C ASP A 89 0.54 -7.89 4.29
N SER A 90 0.88 -7.98 5.58
CA SER A 90 2.18 -7.60 6.12
C SER A 90 3.37 -8.39 5.56
N HIS A 91 3.13 -9.52 4.89
CA HIS A 91 4.16 -10.34 4.23
C HIS A 91 4.22 -10.09 2.72
N HIS A 92 3.50 -9.09 2.22
CA HIS A 92 3.35 -8.79 0.80
C HIS A 92 2.68 -9.92 0.00
N GLU A 93 1.88 -10.77 0.66
CA GLU A 93 1.04 -11.74 -0.05
C GLU A 93 -0.20 -11.03 -0.59
N GLN A 94 -0.48 -11.18 -1.88
CA GLN A 94 -1.68 -10.64 -2.51
C GLN A 94 -2.92 -11.31 -1.91
N LEU A 95 -3.77 -10.50 -1.27
CA LEU A 95 -5.04 -10.93 -0.70
C LEU A 95 -6.20 -10.72 -1.65
N ASP A 96 -6.19 -9.57 -2.32
CA ASP A 96 -7.26 -9.15 -3.22
C ASP A 96 -6.72 -8.25 -4.32
N ARG A 97 -7.31 -8.35 -5.50
CA ARG A 97 -7.05 -7.46 -6.62
C ARG A 97 -8.33 -7.27 -7.39
N PHE A 98 -8.73 -6.03 -7.57
CA PHE A 98 -9.93 -5.73 -8.33
C PHE A 98 -9.83 -4.40 -9.06
N ASN A 99 -10.75 -4.26 -9.99
CA ASN A 99 -10.77 -3.20 -10.98
C ASN A 99 -11.95 -2.27 -10.69
N VAL A 100 -11.67 -0.97 -10.65
CA VAL A 100 -12.68 0.08 -10.52
C VAL A 100 -12.91 0.67 -11.91
N ASN A 101 -14.07 0.33 -12.48
CA ASN A 101 -14.51 0.87 -13.75
C ASN A 101 -14.90 2.34 -13.57
N SER A 102 -13.99 3.23 -13.94
CA SER A 102 -14.23 4.66 -13.96
C SER A 102 -13.66 5.23 -15.26
N GLU A 103 -14.48 6.00 -15.98
CA GLU A 103 -14.04 6.79 -17.15
C GLU A 103 -13.38 8.11 -16.72
N HIS A 104 -13.47 8.43 -15.43
CA HIS A 104 -13.04 9.69 -14.85
C HIS A 104 -11.58 9.64 -14.39
N LYS A 105 -10.93 10.81 -14.39
CA LYS A 105 -9.56 10.95 -13.88
C LYS A 105 -9.54 10.72 -12.38
N LEU A 106 -8.66 9.85 -11.88
CA LEU A 106 -8.37 9.77 -10.45
C LEU A 106 -7.58 11.03 -10.04
N LEU A 107 -8.12 11.79 -9.09
CA LEU A 107 -7.49 13.00 -8.57
C LEU A 107 -6.70 12.74 -7.30
N ASN A 108 -7.30 11.98 -6.39
CA ASN A 108 -6.73 11.76 -5.08
C ASN A 108 -7.14 10.39 -4.55
N THR A 109 -6.31 9.90 -3.65
CA THR A 109 -6.55 8.69 -2.88
C THR A 109 -6.13 8.93 -1.44
N ALA A 110 -6.95 8.58 -0.47
CA ALA A 110 -6.63 8.82 0.93
C ALA A 110 -7.07 7.65 1.79
N LEU A 111 -6.27 7.33 2.82
CA LEU A 111 -6.70 6.45 3.89
C LEU A 111 -7.29 7.28 5.03
N LEU A 112 -8.60 7.16 5.21
CA LEU A 112 -9.37 7.80 6.28
C LEU A 112 -9.24 6.97 7.57
N GLN A 113 -8.10 7.13 8.25
CA GLN A 113 -7.82 6.45 9.52
C GLN A 113 -8.58 7.02 10.73
N SER A 114 -9.24 8.17 10.57
CA SER A 114 -10.04 8.82 11.62
C SER A 114 -11.49 8.37 11.66
N VAL A 115 -11.91 7.48 10.74
CA VAL A 115 -13.28 6.96 10.63
C VAL A 115 -13.25 5.48 10.95
N THR A 116 -14.12 4.98 11.82
CA THR A 116 -14.19 3.55 12.16
C THR A 116 -15.38 2.86 11.47
N PRO A 117 -15.18 1.73 10.77
CA PRO A 117 -13.89 1.16 10.40
C PRO A 117 -13.15 2.09 9.43
N ASN A 118 -11.81 2.05 9.48
CA ASN A 118 -10.92 2.78 8.56
C ASN A 118 -11.38 2.58 7.11
N ARG A 119 -11.18 3.59 6.27
CA ARG A 119 -11.67 3.54 4.87
C ARG A 119 -10.61 4.04 3.91
N LEU A 120 -10.55 3.45 2.73
CA LEU A 120 -9.87 4.01 1.58
C LEU A 120 -10.86 4.86 0.78
N GLU A 121 -10.51 6.11 0.50
CA GLU A 121 -11.21 7.02 -0.38
C GLU A 121 -10.49 7.13 -1.72
N LEU A 122 -11.25 7.08 -2.81
CA LEU A 122 -10.80 7.37 -4.17
C LEU A 122 -11.66 8.53 -4.70
N VAL A 123 -11.03 9.65 -5.06
CA VAL A 123 -11.71 10.84 -5.55
C VAL A 123 -11.49 10.99 -7.05
N PHE A 124 -12.57 11.03 -7.81
CA PHE A 124 -12.56 11.16 -9.26
C PHE A 124 -13.09 12.52 -9.70
N ARG A 125 -12.50 13.09 -10.76
CA ARG A 125 -13.02 14.29 -11.42
C ARG A 125 -13.96 13.94 -12.55
N VAL A 126 -15.20 14.39 -12.46
CA VAL A 126 -16.19 14.32 -13.54
C VAL A 126 -16.12 15.62 -14.32
N ASP A 127 -15.69 15.59 -15.58
CA ASP A 127 -15.46 16.82 -16.37
C ASP A 127 -16.72 17.31 -17.12
N LYS A 128 -17.79 16.50 -17.23
CA LYS A 128 -19.01 16.83 -17.98
C LYS A 128 -20.25 16.19 -17.35
N PRO A 129 -21.46 16.80 -17.46
CA PRO A 129 -21.75 18.09 -18.08
C PRO A 129 -21.36 19.32 -17.23
N THR A 130 -21.14 19.16 -15.93
CA THR A 130 -20.57 20.16 -15.02
C THR A 130 -19.45 19.52 -14.21
N PRO A 131 -18.34 20.23 -13.94
CA PRO A 131 -17.27 19.72 -13.11
C PRO A 131 -17.80 19.31 -11.74
N ASP A 132 -17.64 18.04 -11.37
CA ASP A 132 -18.04 17.51 -10.07
C ASP A 132 -17.01 16.49 -9.57
N LEU A 133 -17.09 16.16 -8.28
CA LEU A 133 -16.26 15.17 -7.63
C LEU A 133 -17.09 13.95 -7.26
N TYR A 134 -16.61 12.77 -7.66
CA TYR A 134 -17.22 11.50 -7.27
C TYR A 134 -16.26 10.72 -6.38
N CYS A 135 -16.72 10.32 -5.20
CA CYS A 135 -15.93 9.57 -4.24
C CYS A 135 -16.40 8.11 -4.17
N TYR A 136 -15.46 7.18 -4.22
CA TYR A 136 -15.67 5.79 -3.83
C TYR A 136 -14.97 5.52 -2.51
N TYR A 137 -15.66 4.83 -1.60
CA TYR A 137 -15.08 4.37 -0.35
C TYR A 137 -14.98 2.85 -0.33
N TRP A 138 -13.91 2.35 0.27
CA TRP A 138 -13.68 0.93 0.49
C TRP A 138 -13.29 0.71 1.94
N LYS A 139 -13.62 -0.48 2.46
CA LYS A 139 -13.18 -0.97 3.78
C LYS A 139 -12.59 -2.36 3.61
N VAL A 140 -11.69 -2.75 4.51
CA VAL A 140 -11.21 -4.13 4.59
C VAL A 140 -12.18 -4.94 5.47
N GLU A 141 -12.69 -6.05 4.94
CA GLU A 141 -13.55 -6.98 5.67
C GLU A 141 -13.18 -8.41 5.25
N GLY A 142 -12.81 -9.25 6.22
CA GLY A 142 -12.41 -10.64 5.95
C GLY A 142 -11.23 -10.76 4.97
N ARG A 143 -10.20 -9.90 5.11
CA ARG A 143 -9.01 -9.83 4.22
C ARG A 143 -9.33 -9.47 2.77
N ARG A 144 -10.49 -8.83 2.50
CA ARG A 144 -10.91 -8.36 1.18
C ARG A 144 -11.33 -6.91 1.21
N LEU A 145 -11.22 -6.22 0.09
CA LEU A 145 -11.74 -4.86 -0.04
C LEU A 145 -13.20 -4.90 -0.45
N ILE A 146 -14.07 -4.30 0.36
CA ILE A 146 -15.51 -4.23 0.13
C ILE A 146 -15.93 -2.77 0.01
N ARG A 147 -16.82 -2.48 -0.95
CA ARG A 147 -17.31 -1.12 -1.18
C ARG A 147 -18.06 -0.67 0.07
N ALA A 148 -17.66 0.48 0.59
CA ALA A 148 -18.32 1.12 1.71
C ALA A 148 -19.17 2.26 1.17
N ASP A 149 -20.42 2.33 1.61
CA ASP A 149 -21.20 3.54 1.45
C ASP A 149 -20.83 4.52 2.57
N PHE A 150 -20.68 5.79 2.23
CA PHE A 150 -20.84 6.84 3.21
C PHE A 150 -22.36 6.91 3.45
N ILE A 151 -22.85 6.39 4.57
CA ILE A 151 -24.21 6.73 5.00
C ILE A 151 -24.15 8.23 5.22
N GLY A 152 -24.67 8.98 4.26
CA GLY A 152 -24.67 10.43 4.30
C GLY A 152 -25.25 10.88 5.64
N PHE A 153 -24.64 11.89 6.24
CA PHE A 153 -25.42 12.82 7.02
C PHE A 153 -26.58 13.24 6.12
N GLY A 154 -27.76 12.70 6.40
CA GLY A 154 -28.99 13.18 5.80
C GLY A 154 -29.02 14.67 6.03
N ARG A 155 -29.06 15.43 4.93
CA ARG A 155 -29.85 16.66 4.90
C ARG A 155 -31.28 16.24 5.25
N ASN A 156 -31.57 16.19 6.55
CA ASN A 156 -32.93 16.37 7.01
C ASN A 156 -33.20 17.86 6.90
N SER A 157 -34.20 18.17 6.07
CA SER A 157 -35.00 19.40 6.00
C SER A 157 -34.25 20.71 5.73
#